data_AF-A0A7V1H6H0-F1
#
_entry.id   AF-A0A7V1H6H0-F1
#
_cell.length_a   1.000
_cell.length_b   1.000
_cell.length_c   1.000
_cell.angle_alpha   90.00
_cell.angle_beta   90.00
_cell.angle_gamma   90.00
#
_symmetry.space_group_name_H-M   'P 1'
#
loop_
_entity.id
_entity.type
_entity.pdbx_description
1 polymer ?
#
loop_
_entity_poly.entity_id
_entity_poly.type
_entity_poly.pdbx_seq_one_letter_code
_entity_poly.pdbx_strand_id
1 'polypeptide(L)'
;MERKFYLFRRGKVFYCQLKNPETGKPLPPKSTGERDRTKAEYVAYQWLVEGVPQVKTEDHRSVKHISTIDEILRELKKIEDLSGPDVKRFLNYFKSKNFISTSRIEGGTEQTLLDFLLNFWNFDESLYIKEKLSHGHKITKAYCRNMTGRVRKYWKPFKDIVRMSDK
;
A
#
# COMPACT_ATOMS: atom_id res chain seq x y z
N MET A 1 32.63 18.96 -23.68
CA MET A 1 31.44 18.08 -23.53
C MET A 1 31.50 17.38 -22.18
N GLU A 2 30.44 17.46 -21.39
CA GLU A 2 30.37 16.74 -20.12
C GLU A 2 30.08 15.24 -20.37
N ARG A 3 30.81 14.35 -19.70
CA ARG A 3 30.59 12.91 -19.80
C ARG A 3 29.24 12.54 -19.20
N LYS A 4 28.37 11.90 -19.99
CA LYS A 4 27.02 11.46 -19.56
C LYS A 4 27.03 10.12 -18.81
N PHE A 5 28.09 9.33 -18.97
CA PHE A 5 28.28 8.06 -18.28
C PHE A 5 29.76 7.68 -18.16
N TYR A 6 30.02 6.65 -17.35
CA TYR A 6 31.33 6.02 -17.19
C TYR A 6 31.21 4.51 -17.44
N LEU A 7 32.15 3.97 -18.20
CA LEU A 7 32.31 2.52 -18.39
C LEU A 7 33.53 2.02 -17.63
N PHE A 8 33.35 0.94 -16.89
CA PHE A 8 34.46 0.26 -16.22
C PHE A 8 34.21 -1.25 -16.19
N ARG A 9 35.28 -2.02 -16.06
CA ARG A 9 35.21 -3.48 -16.10
C ARG A 9 35.03 -4.04 -14.68
N ARG A 10 34.11 -4.99 -14.51
CA ARG A 10 33.96 -5.77 -13.28
C ARG A 10 33.93 -7.25 -13.65
N GLY A 11 35.06 -7.93 -13.45
CA GLY A 11 35.27 -9.28 -13.94
C GLY A 11 35.38 -9.34 -15.47
N LYS A 12 34.57 -10.18 -16.12
CA LYS A 12 34.59 -10.35 -17.58
C LYS A 12 33.68 -9.37 -18.33
N VAL A 13 32.88 -8.57 -17.62
CA VAL A 13 31.80 -7.75 -18.19
C VAL A 13 32.03 -6.27 -17.88
N PHE A 14 31.61 -5.41 -18.80
CA PHE A 14 31.58 -3.96 -18.61
C PHE A 14 30.33 -3.52 -17.85
N TYR A 15 30.52 -2.56 -16.95
CA TYR A 15 29.46 -1.91 -16.20
C TYR A 15 29.42 -0.45 -16.62
N CYS A 16 28.20 0.07 -16.75
CA CYS A 16 27.93 1.45 -17.09
C CYS A 16 27.34 2.17 -15.87
N GLN A 17 27.90 3.34 -15.57
CA GLN A 17 27.43 4.24 -14.54
C GLN A 17 26.98 5.55 -15.18
N LEU A 18 25.66 5.71 -15.32
CA LEU A 18 25.07 6.94 -15.85
C LEU A 18 25.16 8.07 -14.83
N LYS A 19 25.24 9.32 -15.31
CA LYS A 19 24.99 10.50 -14.47
C LYS A 19 23.52 10.88 -14.53
N ASN A 20 22.97 11.26 -13.38
CA ASN A 20 21.65 11.86 -13.31
C ASN A 20 21.71 13.24 -14.00
N PRO A 21 20.84 13.52 -14.99
CA PRO A 21 20.88 14.76 -15.76
C PRO A 21 20.49 16.02 -14.95
N GLU A 22 19.68 15.86 -13.90
CA GLU A 22 19.22 16.97 -13.06
C GLU A 22 20.19 17.29 -11.92
N THR A 23 20.77 16.26 -11.30
CA THR A 23 21.63 16.43 -10.12
C THR A 23 23.13 16.34 -10.43
N GLY A 24 23.51 15.92 -11.64
CA GLY A 24 24.90 15.68 -12.06
C GLY A 24 25.61 14.52 -11.35
N LYS A 25 24.94 13.88 -10.37
CA LYS A 25 25.51 12.81 -9.54
C LYS A 25 25.50 11.47 -10.28
N PRO A 26 26.52 10.62 -10.08
CA PRO A 26 26.54 9.28 -10.66
C PRO A 26 25.46 8.39 -10.02
N LEU A 27 24.73 7.64 -10.86
CA LEU A 27 23.78 6.62 -10.46
C LEU A 27 24.49 5.31 -10.07
N PRO A 28 23.80 4.31 -9.48
CA PRO A 28 24.41 3.00 -9.24
C PRO A 28 24.84 2.33 -10.56
N PRO A 29 26.02 1.71 -10.61
CA PRO A 29 26.51 1.07 -11.83
C PRO A 29 25.67 -0.16 -12.19
N LYS A 30 25.41 -0.34 -13.49
CA LYS A 30 24.63 -1.44 -14.05
C LYS A 30 25.48 -2.25 -15.03
N SER A 31 25.35 -3.57 -14.96
CA SER A 31 26.03 -4.47 -15.90
C SER A 31 25.45 -4.28 -17.29
N THR A 32 26.31 -4.03 -18.29
CA THR A 32 25.87 -4.01 -19.70
C THR A 32 25.71 -5.43 -20.26
N GLY A 33 26.26 -6.44 -19.58
CA GLY A 33 26.30 -7.82 -20.07
C GLY A 33 27.40 -8.07 -21.11
N GLU A 34 28.01 -7.01 -21.62
CA GLU A 34 28.98 -7.07 -22.71
C GLU A 34 30.42 -7.21 -22.23
N ARG A 35 31.20 -8.03 -22.95
CA ARG A 35 32.64 -8.23 -22.70
C ARG A 35 33.52 -7.31 -23.55
N ASP A 36 32.95 -6.74 -24.59
CA ASP A 36 33.59 -5.80 -25.51
C ASP A 36 33.22 -4.37 -25.12
N ARG A 37 34.22 -3.47 -25.12
CA ARG A 37 34.05 -2.09 -24.71
C ARG A 37 33.13 -1.31 -25.65
N THR A 38 33.29 -1.51 -26.96
CA THR A 38 32.51 -0.83 -28.01
C THR A 38 31.05 -1.25 -27.94
N LYS A 39 30.78 -2.55 -27.73
CA LYS A 39 29.41 -3.04 -27.54
C LYS A 39 28.80 -2.51 -26.25
N ALA A 40 29.57 -2.45 -25.15
CA ALA A 40 29.10 -1.87 -23.89
C ALA A 40 28.78 -0.37 -24.02
N GLU A 41 29.53 0.35 -24.83
CA GLU A 41 29.30 1.76 -25.14
C GLU A 41 28.02 1.97 -25.95
N TYR A 42 27.77 1.14 -26.97
CA TYR A 42 26.51 1.15 -27.69
C TYR A 42 25.30 0.95 -26.75
N VAL A 43 25.37 -0.02 -25.84
CA VAL A 43 24.33 -0.26 -24.82
C VAL A 43 24.15 0.95 -23.89
N ALA A 44 25.25 1.59 -23.48
CA ALA A 44 25.19 2.79 -22.65
C ALA A 44 24.49 3.96 -23.37
N TYR A 45 24.75 4.13 -24.67
CA TYR A 45 24.06 5.12 -25.50
C TYR A 45 22.58 4.80 -25.66
N GLN A 46 22.24 3.54 -25.88
CA GLN A 46 20.85 3.10 -25.97
C GLN A 46 20.09 3.42 -24.68
N TRP A 47 20.69 3.22 -23.50
CA TRP A 47 20.07 3.58 -22.22
C TRP A 47 19.86 5.09 -22.01
N LEU A 48 20.65 5.95 -22.65
CA LEU A 48 20.43 7.40 -22.59
C LEU A 48 19.19 7.83 -23.39
N VAL A 49 18.84 7.08 -24.45
CA VAL A 49 17.70 7.39 -25.33
C VAL A 49 16.43 6.69 -24.84
N GLU A 50 16.54 5.40 -24.54
CA GLU A 50 15.40 4.52 -24.26
C GLU A 50 15.15 4.32 -22.76
N GLY A 51 16.09 4.74 -21.92
CA GLY A 51 16.09 4.48 -20.47
C GLY A 51 16.82 3.19 -20.08
N VAL A 52 17.13 3.06 -18.79
CA VAL A 52 17.86 1.89 -18.25
C VAL A 52 16.88 0.75 -17.98
N PRO A 53 17.14 -0.49 -18.45
CA PRO A 53 16.29 -1.64 -18.18
C PRO A 53 16.23 -1.90 -16.66
N GLN A 54 15.02 -2.05 -16.13
CA GLN A 54 14.84 -2.51 -14.77
C GLN A 54 15.20 -4.00 -14.73
N VAL A 55 16.09 -4.36 -13.80
CA VAL A 55 16.59 -5.73 -13.64
C VAL A 55 15.39 -6.68 -13.47
N LYS A 56 15.34 -7.75 -14.27
CA LYS A 56 14.48 -8.91 -14.01
C LYS A 56 14.84 -9.44 -12.62
N THR A 57 14.09 -9.03 -11.62
CA THR A 57 14.17 -9.57 -10.28
C THR A 57 13.09 -10.63 -10.22
N GLU A 58 13.51 -11.89 -10.15
CA GLU A 58 12.63 -12.95 -9.65
C GLU A 58 12.17 -12.52 -8.26
N ASP A 59 10.87 -12.27 -8.14
CA ASP A 59 10.10 -11.99 -6.93
C ASP A 59 10.84 -11.42 -5.71
N HIS A 60 10.86 -10.09 -5.61
CA HIS A 60 10.60 -9.39 -4.34
C HIS A 60 10.01 -8.01 -4.66
N ARG A 61 8.70 -7.83 -4.38
CA ARG A 61 7.95 -6.58 -4.62
C ARG A 61 8.70 -5.38 -4.04
N SER A 62 9.13 -4.45 -4.89
CA SER A 62 9.89 -3.28 -4.45
C SER A 62 8.99 -2.24 -3.75
N VAL A 63 9.56 -1.53 -2.77
CA VAL A 63 8.92 -0.41 -2.04
C VAL A 63 8.40 0.69 -2.98
N LYS A 64 8.93 0.79 -4.20
CA LYS A 64 8.44 1.72 -5.24
C LYS A 64 7.01 1.43 -5.69
N HIS A 65 6.55 0.18 -5.67
CA HIS A 65 5.16 -0.13 -6.01
C HIS A 65 4.17 0.40 -4.98
N ILE A 66 4.56 0.50 -3.71
CA ILE A 66 3.72 1.07 -2.64
C ILE A 66 3.56 2.57 -2.86
N SER A 67 4.66 3.28 -3.20
CA SER A 67 4.60 4.70 -3.55
C SER A 67 3.80 4.99 -4.83
N THR A 68 3.90 4.13 -5.85
CA THR A 68 3.11 4.31 -7.09
C THR A 68 1.62 4.08 -6.86
N ILE A 69 1.24 3.14 -5.97
CA ILE A 69 -0.17 2.95 -5.59
C ILE A 69 -0.67 4.16 -4.80
N ASP A 70 0.10 4.67 -3.84
CA ASP A 70 -0.28 5.87 -3.08
C ASP A 70 -0.38 7.11 -3.97
N GLU A 71 0.49 7.24 -4.98
CA GLU A 71 0.41 8.28 -6.01
C GLU A 71 -0.84 8.13 -6.88
N ILE A 72 -1.12 6.93 -7.38
CA ILE A 72 -2.35 6.64 -8.15
C ILE A 72 -3.59 6.95 -7.32
N LEU A 73 -3.61 6.54 -6.04
CA LEU A 73 -4.73 6.80 -5.13
C LEU A 73 -4.88 8.30 -4.82
N ARG A 74 -3.78 9.05 -4.72
CA ARG A 74 -3.80 10.51 -4.57
C ARG A 74 -4.35 11.19 -5.81
N GLU A 75 -3.93 10.77 -7.00
CA GLU A 75 -4.46 11.32 -8.26
C GLU A 75 -5.93 10.96 -8.46
N LEU A 76 -6.35 9.73 -8.15
CA LEU A 76 -7.76 9.34 -8.20
C LEU A 76 -8.63 10.16 -7.23
N LYS A 77 -8.12 10.49 -6.04
CA LYS A 77 -8.82 11.34 -5.05
C LYS A 77 -8.96 12.80 -5.48
N LYS A 78 -8.14 13.29 -6.42
CA LYS A 78 -8.21 14.67 -6.95
C LYS A 78 -9.25 14.84 -8.05
N ILE A 79 -9.79 13.76 -8.58
CA ILE A 79 -10.82 13.82 -9.62
C ILE A 79 -12.13 14.25 -8.94
N GLU A 80 -12.52 15.52 -9.14
CA GLU A 80 -13.72 16.13 -8.53
C GLU A 80 -15.03 15.45 -8.99
N ASP A 81 -15.05 14.90 -10.21
CA ASP A 81 -16.24 14.29 -10.83
C ASP A 81 -16.26 12.75 -10.75
N LEU A 82 -15.68 12.15 -9.72
CA LEU A 82 -15.79 10.70 -9.53
C LEU A 82 -17.19 10.37 -8.98
N SER A 83 -18.14 10.14 -9.89
CA SER A 83 -19.52 9.81 -9.51
C SER A 83 -19.56 8.49 -8.71
N GLY A 84 -20.48 8.39 -7.74
CA GLY A 84 -20.66 7.17 -6.94
C GLY A 84 -20.80 5.87 -7.76
N PRO A 85 -21.51 5.87 -8.90
CA PRO A 85 -21.53 4.76 -9.85
C PRO A 85 -20.16 4.36 -10.41
N ASP A 86 -19.31 5.33 -10.75
CA ASP A 86 -17.99 5.08 -11.33
C ASP A 86 -17.04 4.50 -10.29
N VAL A 87 -17.09 5.01 -9.05
CA VAL A 87 -16.38 4.44 -7.89
C VAL A 87 -16.75 2.96 -7.72
N LYS A 88 -18.04 2.62 -7.76
CA LYS A 88 -18.49 1.22 -7.64
C LYS A 88 -17.97 0.34 -8.78
N ARG A 89 -17.94 0.84 -10.02
CA ARG A 89 -17.37 0.11 -11.16
C ARG A 89 -15.88 -0.16 -10.98
N PHE A 90 -15.10 0.83 -10.53
CA PHE A 90 -13.69 0.65 -10.23
C PHE A 90 -13.49 -0.39 -9.13
N LEU A 91 -14.24 -0.30 -8.03
CA LEU A 91 -14.13 -1.26 -6.93
C LEU A 91 -14.44 -2.69 -7.37
N ASN A 92 -15.47 -2.88 -8.19
CA ASN A 92 -15.81 -4.19 -8.74
C ASN A 92 -14.73 -4.70 -9.70
N TYR A 93 -14.17 -3.83 -10.53
CA TYR A 93 -13.05 -4.17 -11.41
C TYR A 93 -11.82 -4.61 -10.59
N PHE A 94 -11.42 -3.84 -9.58
CA PHE A 94 -10.31 -4.18 -8.69
C PHE A 94 -10.55 -5.47 -7.91
N LYS A 95 -11.79 -5.76 -7.48
CA LYS A 95 -12.17 -7.04 -6.86
C LYS A 95 -12.03 -8.21 -7.84
N SER A 96 -12.57 -8.07 -9.05
CA SER A 96 -12.52 -9.12 -10.10
C SER A 96 -11.10 -9.50 -10.54
N LYS A 97 -10.15 -8.58 -10.38
CA LYS A 97 -8.73 -8.81 -10.66
C LYS A 97 -7.93 -9.26 -9.42
N ASN A 98 -8.60 -9.55 -8.30
CA ASN A 98 -8.00 -9.87 -7.00
C ASN A 98 -6.98 -8.82 -6.50
N PHE A 99 -7.10 -7.56 -6.95
CA PHE A 99 -6.25 -6.48 -6.46
C PHE A 99 -6.65 -6.00 -5.07
N ILE A 100 -7.94 -6.11 -4.74
CA ILE A 100 -8.46 -5.82 -3.41
C ILE A 100 -9.44 -6.92 -2.99
N SER A 101 -9.31 -7.42 -1.76
CA SER A 101 -10.25 -8.38 -1.18
C SER A 101 -11.43 -7.66 -0.50
N THR A 102 -11.20 -6.45 -0.02
CA THR A 102 -12.17 -5.65 0.75
C THR A 102 -12.05 -4.18 0.34
N SER A 103 -13.19 -3.52 0.13
CA SER A 103 -13.28 -2.11 -0.24
C SER A 103 -14.34 -1.43 0.60
N ARG A 104 -13.99 -0.33 1.27
CA ARG A 104 -14.94 0.46 2.06
C ARG A 104 -15.26 1.76 1.31
N ILE A 105 -16.55 2.08 1.23
CA ILE A 105 -17.02 3.42 0.88
C ILE A 105 -17.29 4.13 2.21
N GLU A 106 -16.69 5.31 2.43
CA GLU A 106 -17.04 6.12 3.62
C GLU A 106 -18.54 6.44 3.58
N GLY A 107 -19.25 6.09 4.65
CA GLY A 107 -20.73 6.17 4.72
C GLY A 107 -21.47 4.84 4.58
N GLY A 108 -20.77 3.72 4.34
CA GLY A 108 -21.37 2.37 4.43
C GLY A 108 -21.66 1.96 5.88
N THR A 109 -22.75 1.19 6.09
CA THR A 109 -23.19 0.65 7.38
C THR A 109 -22.27 -0.41 7.98
N GLU A 110 -21.18 -0.78 7.30
CA GLU A 110 -20.23 -1.79 7.75
C GLU A 110 -19.34 -1.23 8.86
N GLN A 111 -19.70 -1.51 10.11
CA GLN A 111 -18.94 -1.14 11.32
C GLN A 111 -17.65 -1.97 11.42
N THR A 112 -16.50 -1.37 11.79
CA THR A 112 -15.29 -2.18 12.04
C THR A 112 -15.47 -3.03 13.30
N LEU A 113 -14.72 -4.13 13.45
CA LEU A 113 -14.71 -4.90 14.71
C LEU A 113 -14.42 -4.01 15.92
N LEU A 114 -13.51 -3.04 15.77
CA LEU A 114 -13.19 -2.12 16.86
C LEU A 114 -14.39 -1.24 17.20
N ASP A 115 -15.06 -0.67 16.20
CA ASP A 115 -16.24 0.15 16.39
C ASP A 115 -17.38 -0.67 16.99
N PHE A 116 -17.56 -1.91 16.53
CA PHE A 116 -18.53 -2.87 17.07
C PHE A 116 -18.26 -3.13 18.54
N LEU A 117 -17.02 -3.47 18.92
CA LEU A 117 -16.65 -3.74 20.32
C LEU A 117 -16.83 -2.50 21.20
N LEU A 118 -16.54 -1.31 20.69
CA LEU A 118 -16.76 -0.06 21.42
C LEU A 118 -18.24 0.20 21.64
N ASN A 119 -19.09 -0.03 20.63
CA ASN A 119 -20.53 0.09 20.73
C ASN A 119 -21.17 -1.02 21.59
N PHE A 120 -20.65 -2.25 21.51
CA PHE A 120 -21.13 -3.40 22.26
C PHE A 120 -21.07 -3.17 23.78
N TRP A 121 -20.02 -2.49 24.26
CA TRP A 121 -19.87 -2.09 25.65
C TRP A 121 -20.44 -0.70 25.96
N ASN A 122 -21.10 -0.03 25.02
CA ASN A 122 -21.79 1.24 25.29
C ASN A 122 -23.05 0.95 26.12
N PHE A 123 -23.06 1.35 27.38
CA PHE A 123 -24.15 1.04 28.30
C PHE A 123 -25.51 1.58 27.82
N ASP A 124 -25.54 2.78 27.24
CA ASP A 124 -26.80 3.46 26.93
C ASP A 124 -27.32 3.06 25.52
N GLU A 125 -26.43 2.69 24.60
CA GLU A 125 -26.78 2.43 23.20
C GLU A 125 -26.82 0.94 22.82
N SER A 126 -26.01 0.09 23.48
CA SER A 126 -25.83 -1.32 23.11
C SER A 126 -27.11 -2.14 23.21
N LEU A 127 -27.48 -2.79 22.10
CA LEU A 127 -28.61 -3.72 22.04
C LEU A 127 -28.42 -4.89 23.03
N TYR A 128 -27.20 -5.44 23.11
CA TYR A 128 -26.87 -6.51 24.05
C TYR A 128 -27.14 -6.11 25.51
N ILE A 129 -26.78 -4.89 25.89
CA ILE A 129 -26.97 -4.42 27.27
C ILE A 129 -28.45 -4.21 27.56
N LYS A 130 -29.20 -3.65 26.60
CA LYS A 130 -30.66 -3.49 26.69
C LYS A 130 -31.36 -4.83 26.85
N GLU A 131 -31.04 -5.81 26.01
CA GLU A 131 -31.57 -7.18 26.10
C GLU A 131 -31.19 -7.84 27.43
N LYS A 132 -29.96 -7.66 27.90
CA LYS A 132 -29.52 -8.24 29.17
C LYS A 132 -30.31 -7.67 30.35
N LEU A 133 -30.52 -6.35 30.36
CA LEU A 133 -31.32 -5.68 31.40
C LEU A 133 -32.81 -6.05 31.30
N SER A 134 -33.36 -6.20 30.09
CA SER A 134 -34.78 -6.59 29.92
C SER A 134 -35.08 -8.00 30.45
N HIS A 135 -34.09 -8.89 30.41
CA HIS A 135 -34.17 -10.24 30.99
C HIS A 135 -33.82 -10.27 32.49
N GLY A 136 -33.67 -9.12 33.15
CA GLY A 136 -33.39 -9.03 34.59
C GLY A 136 -31.94 -9.36 34.98
N HIS A 137 -31.04 -9.53 34.02
CA HIS A 137 -29.64 -9.80 34.32
C HIS A 137 -28.92 -8.51 34.76
N LYS A 138 -28.07 -8.62 35.78
CA LYS A 138 -27.29 -7.51 36.29
C LYS A 138 -26.09 -7.21 35.40
N ILE A 139 -25.96 -5.95 34.98
CA ILE A 139 -24.77 -5.39 34.34
C ILE A 139 -24.67 -3.92 34.73
N THR A 140 -23.47 -3.45 35.09
CA THR A 140 -23.27 -2.09 35.64
C THR A 140 -22.52 -1.19 34.68
N LYS A 141 -22.78 0.12 34.76
CA LYS A 141 -22.03 1.14 34.00
C LYS A 141 -20.52 1.05 34.25
N ALA A 142 -20.11 0.75 35.48
CA ALA A 142 -18.70 0.57 35.84
C ALA A 142 -18.07 -0.64 35.13
N TYR A 143 -18.79 -1.76 35.06
CA TYR A 143 -18.33 -2.95 34.34
C TYR A 143 -18.13 -2.66 32.85
N CYS A 144 -19.13 -2.04 32.21
CA CYS A 144 -19.06 -1.68 30.79
C CYS A 144 -17.88 -0.73 30.51
N ARG A 145 -17.67 0.29 31.35
CA ARG A 145 -16.53 1.21 31.23
C ARG A 145 -15.18 0.48 31.30
N ASN A 146 -15.05 -0.47 32.23
CA ASN A 146 -13.84 -1.29 32.35
C ASN A 146 -13.61 -2.14 31.09
N MET A 147 -14.67 -2.73 30.52
CA MET A 147 -14.58 -3.51 29.29
C MET A 147 -14.23 -2.64 28.09
N THR A 148 -14.84 -1.46 27.93
CA THR A 148 -14.43 -0.46 26.92
C THR A 148 -12.96 -0.08 27.09
N GLY A 149 -12.49 0.09 28.32
CA GLY A 149 -11.07 0.34 28.63
C GLY A 149 -10.16 -0.79 28.16
N ARG A 150 -10.56 -2.05 28.34
CA ARG A 150 -9.82 -3.23 27.85
C ARG A 150 -9.79 -3.28 26.32
N VAL A 151 -10.90 -2.96 25.65
CA VAL A 151 -10.93 -2.83 24.18
C VAL A 151 -9.94 -1.76 23.71
N ARG A 152 -9.96 -0.58 24.34
CA ARG A 152 -9.03 0.50 23.99
C ARG A 152 -7.56 0.16 24.27
N LYS A 153 -7.27 -0.59 25.33
CA LYS A 153 -5.90 -0.94 25.72
C LYS A 153 -5.33 -2.09 24.90
N TYR A 154 -6.12 -3.14 24.67
CA TYR A 154 -5.61 -4.40 24.11
C TYR A 154 -6.04 -4.64 22.68
N TRP A 155 -7.18 -4.11 22.23
CA TRP A 155 -7.69 -4.36 20.88
C TRP A 155 -7.40 -3.21 19.91
N LYS A 156 -7.49 -1.96 20.37
CA LYS A 156 -7.17 -0.78 19.55
C LYS A 156 -5.76 -0.82 18.94
N PRO A 157 -4.70 -1.28 19.63
CA PRO A 157 -3.37 -1.39 19.02
C PRO A 157 -3.29 -2.39 17.85
N PHE A 158 -4.21 -3.36 17.79
CA PHE A 158 -4.25 -4.41 16.76
C PHE A 158 -5.38 -4.23 15.76
N LYS A 159 -5.97 -3.03 15.69
CA LYS A 159 -7.08 -2.70 14.77
C LYS A 159 -6.78 -3.00 13.30
N ASP A 160 -5.50 -3.07 12.93
CA ASP A 160 -5.04 -3.32 11.56
C ASP A 160 -4.71 -4.81 11.31
N ILE A 161 -4.71 -5.65 12.36
CA ILE A 161 -4.32 -7.07 12.31
C ILE A 161 -5.53 -8.01 12.28
N VAL A 162 -6.63 -7.64 12.94
CA VAL A 162 -7.83 -8.49 13.03
C VAL A 162 -8.86 -8.06 11.99
N ARG A 163 -8.86 -8.75 10.84
CA ARG A 163 -9.96 -8.67 9.87
C ARG A 163 -11.01 -9.68 10.28
N MET A 164 -12.24 -9.24 10.56
CA MET A 164 -13.37 -10.18 10.54
C MET A 164 -13.55 -10.61 9.09
N SER A 165 -13.16 -11.84 8.78
CA SER A 165 -13.54 -12.46 7.51
C SER A 165 -14.99 -12.90 7.65
N ASP A 166 -15.86 -12.39 6.78
CA ASP A 166 -17.16 -12.98 6.57
C ASP A 166 -16.95 -14.42 6.06
N LYS A 167 -17.60 -15.37 6.74
CA LYS A 167 -17.84 -16.70 6.18
C LYS A 167 -18.98 -16.62 5.18
#